data_AF-A0A4Q3UXJ4-F1
#
_entry.id   AF-A0A4Q3UXJ4-F1
#
_cell.length_a   1.000
_cell.length_b   1.000
_cell.length_c   1.000
_cell.angle_alpha   90.00
_cell.angle_beta   90.00
_cell.angle_gamma   90.00
#
_symmetry.space_group_name_H-M   'P 1'
#
loop_
_entity.id
_entity.type
_entity.pdbx_description
1 polymer ?
#
loop_
_entity_poly.entity_id
_entity_poly.type
_entity_poly.pdbx_seq_one_letter_code
_entity_poly.pdbx_strand_id
1 'polypeptide(L)' 'MPEHTMIRCLIVDDEPPAREVIRRYIEAIPNLHLAGECANAVQAF' A
#
# COMPACT_ATOMS: atom_id res chain seq x y z
N MET A 1 -11.69 -3.34 23.69
CA MET A 1 -10.78 -3.86 22.64
C MET A 1 -10.20 -2.63 21.97
N PRO A 2 -8.88 -2.46 21.88
CA PRO A 2 -8.35 -1.27 21.24
C PRO A 2 -8.84 -1.25 19.79
N GLU A 3 -9.41 -0.12 19.39
CA GLU A 3 -9.89 0.11 18.02
C GLU A 3 -8.75 -0.21 17.05
N HIS A 4 -8.99 -1.11 16.10
CA HIS A 4 -8.03 -1.36 15.04
C HIS A 4 -8.00 -0.13 14.14
N THR A 5 -7.05 0.78 14.37
CA THR A 5 -6.83 1.92 13.48
C THR A 5 -6.41 1.40 12.11
N MET A 6 -7.17 1.76 11.07
CA MET A 6 -6.81 1.48 9.68
C MET A 6 -5.51 2.20 9.33
N ILE A 7 -4.49 1.45 8.91
CA ILE A 7 -3.20 1.99 8.48
C ILE A 7 -3.27 2.30 6.98
N ARG A 8 -3.01 3.55 6.62
CA ARG A 8 -2.93 3.99 5.22
C ARG A 8 -1.55 3.66 4.66
N CYS A 9 -1.51 2.96 3.53
CA CYS A 9 -0.30 2.50 2.86
C CYS A 9 -0.11 3.19 1.51
N LEU A 10 1.12 3.56 1.17
CA LEU A 10 1.53 4.04 -0.15
C LEU A 10 2.60 3.08 -0.68
N ILE A 11 2.38 2.53 -1.87
CA ILE A 11 3.37 1.66 -2.53
C ILE A 11 4.30 2.53 -3.39
N VAL A 12 5.61 2.38 -3.24
CA VAL A 12 6.62 3.07 -4.06
C VAL A 12 7.56 2.02 -4.64
N ASP A 13 7.41 1.71 -5.93
CA ASP A 13 8.22 0.70 -6.62
C ASP A 13 8.16 0.92 -8.14
N ASP A 14 9.29 0.87 -8.83
CA ASP A 14 9.41 1.15 -10.26
C ASP A 14 8.86 0.04 -11.15
N GLU A 15 8.72 -1.19 -10.62
CA GLU A 15 8.24 -2.34 -11.37
C GLU A 15 6.73 -2.60 -11.14
N PRO A 16 5.88 -2.52 -12.19
CA PRO A 16 4.44 -2.83 -12.06
C PRO A 16 4.12 -4.21 -11.46
N PRO A 17 4.86 -5.30 -11.79
CA PRO A 17 4.61 -6.60 -11.18
C PRO A 17 4.80 -6.63 -9.66
N ALA A 18 5.79 -5.89 -9.12
CA ALA A 18 6.05 -5.81 -7.69
C ALA A 18 4.90 -5.10 -6.96
N ARG A 19 4.42 -3.99 -7.53
CA ARG A 19 3.25 -3.26 -7.00
C ARG A 19 2.00 -4.14 -6.93
N GLU A 20 1.75 -4.91 -7.98
CA GLU A 20 0.61 -5.85 -8.05
C GLU A 20 0.67 -6.91 -6.95
N VAL A 21 1.87 -7.45 -6.67
CA VAL A 21 2.06 -8.42 -5.57
C VAL A 21 1.79 -7.76 -4.21
N ILE A 22 2.36 -6.58 -3.95
CA ILE A 22 2.21 -5.86 -2.67
C ILE A 22 0.75 -5.45 -2.45
N ARG A 23 0.06 -4.97 -3.49
CA ARG A 23 -1.37 -4.62 -3.44
C ARG A 23 -2.23 -5.78 -2.96
N ARG A 24 -2.00 -6.99 -3.47
CA ARG A 24 -2.72 -8.21 -3.03
C ARG A 24 -2.49 -8.52 -1.56
N TYR A 25 -1.28 -8.32 -1.04
CA TYR A 25 -0.99 -8.49 0.38
C TYR A 25 -1.66 -7.43 1.25
N ILE A 26 -1.70 -6.17 0.79
CA ILE A 26 -2.41 -5.09 1.50
C ILE A 26 -3.91 -5.41 1.58
N GLU A 27 -4.53 -5.87 0.49
CA GLU A 27 -5.95 -6.25 0.45
C GLU A 27 -6.29 -7.46 1.34
N ALA A 28 -5.33 -8.35 1.58
CA ALA A 28 -5.51 -9.52 2.44
C ALA A 28 -5.43 -9.21 3.94
N ILE A 29 -4.96 -8.02 4.33
CA ILE A 29 -4.75 -7.64 5.73
C ILE A 29 -5.84 -6.63 6.15
N PRO A 30 -6.80 -7.01 7.03
CA PRO A 30 -8.00 -6.20 7.28
C PRO A 30 -7.76 -4.77 7.80
N ASN A 31 -6.62 -4.53 8.45
CA ASN A 31 -6.27 -3.23 9.02
C ASN A 31 -5.33 -2.39 8.15
N LEU A 32 -5.05 -2.82 6.92
CA LEU A 32 -4.31 -2.01 5.93
C LEU A 32 -5.28 -1.46 4.88
N HIS A 33 -4.96 -0.27 4.36
CA HIS A 33 -5.71 0.38 3.29
C HIS A 33 -4.74 1.01 2.30
N LEU A 34 -4.80 0.59 1.03
CA LEU A 34 -4.00 1.19 -0.02
C LEU A 34 -4.52 2.60 -0.35
N ALA A 35 -3.71 3.62 -0.05
CA ALA A 35 -4.01 5.02 -0.33
C ALA A 35 -3.48 5.49 -1.70
N GLY A 36 -2.56 4.75 -2.31
CA GLY A 36 -2.02 5.04 -3.63
C GLY A 36 -0.79 4.19 -3.97
N GLU A 37 -0.33 4.33 -5.22
CA GLU A 37 0.89 3.70 -5.71
C GLU A 37 1.63 4.61 -6.69
N CYS A 38 2.96 4.56 -6.69
CA CYS A 38 3.79 5.32 -7.62
C CYS A 38 5.10 4.62 -7.96
N ALA A 39 5.76 5.08 -9.04
CA ALA A 39 6.93 4.43 -9.60
C ALA A 39 8.26 4.95 -9.04
N ASN A 40 8.24 6.03 -8.26
CA ASN A 40 9.44 6.62 -7.69
C ASN A 40 9.11 7.54 -6.50
N ALA A 41 10.14 7.86 -5.72
CA ALA A 41 10.02 8.68 -4.51
C ALA A 41 9.53 10.11 -4.77
N VAL A 42 9.75 10.67 -5.96
CA VAL A 42 9.31 12.04 -6.29
C VAL A 42 7.78 12.13 -6.39
N GLN A 43 7.13 11.03 -6.75
CA GLN A 43 5.68 10.93 -6.84
C GLN A 43 5.00 10.57 -5.50
N ALA A 44 5.77 10.36 -4.42
CA ALA A 44 5.26 9.92 -3.13
C ALA A 44 4.90 11.10 -2.20
N PHE A 45 3.73 11.71 -2.40
CA PHE A 45 3.20 12.85 -1.63
C PHE A 45 1.80 12.59 -1.08
#